data_AF-A0A1M7Y837-F1
#
_entry.id   AF-A0A1M7Y837-F1
#
_cell.length_a   1.000
_cell.length_b   1.000
_cell.length_c   1.000
_cell.angle_alpha   90.00
_cell.angle_beta   90.00
_cell.angle_gamma   90.00
#
_symmetry.space_group_name_H-M   'P 1'
#
loop_
_entity.id
_entity.type
_entity.pdbx_description
1 polymer ?
#
loop_
_entity_poly.entity_id
_entity_poly.type
_entity_poly.pdbx_seq_one_letter_code
_entity_poly.pdbx_strand_id
1 'polypeptide(L)'
;MKKYNIGYMAGVYDLFHVGHLNMIKRAKDNCDYLIVGVLVDELVVHFKKKLPFIPFEERIEIVSSVKGVDEAVPVTFENAGKLDSWKLYHFDCQFSGSDYAEVPGWLYDKERLEEVGSTIEFFPYTESTSSTYIKKLICKEISGKKLFLFGAGRIGQKFLQFLRNSNEDDKWNVIGFLDNNPEKNMSLIDRTIVFQPDYLTSFPDLKSITVVITTKESDEIIRQLREMGIHNIIPYNEFSGYTPYLYR
;
A
#
# COMPACT_ATOMS: atom_id res chain seq x y z
N MET A 1 -15.80 36.10 -8.92
CA MET A 1 -14.73 36.06 -7.89
C MET A 1 -14.94 34.82 -7.08
N LYS A 2 -13.87 34.11 -6.75
CA LYS A 2 -13.95 32.99 -5.82
C LYS A 2 -14.09 33.51 -4.39
N LYS A 3 -14.33 32.59 -3.45
CA LYS A 3 -14.58 32.94 -2.05
C LYS A 3 -13.35 33.54 -1.36
N TYR A 4 -12.17 33.07 -1.73
CA TYR A 4 -10.88 33.48 -1.16
C TYR A 4 -9.91 33.94 -2.26
N ASN A 5 -9.01 34.87 -1.96
CA ASN A 5 -7.94 35.25 -2.89
C ASN A 5 -6.81 34.22 -2.82
N ILE A 6 -6.32 33.94 -1.61
CA ILE A 6 -5.22 32.99 -1.37
C ILE A 6 -5.72 31.81 -0.53
N GLY A 7 -5.66 30.62 -1.11
CA GLY A 7 -5.91 29.35 -0.45
C GLY A 7 -4.61 28.64 -0.09
N TYR A 8 -4.62 27.92 1.04
CA TYR A 8 -3.51 27.06 1.46
C TYR A 8 -3.98 25.65 1.79
N MET A 9 -3.22 24.63 1.43
CA MET A 9 -3.43 23.28 1.95
C MET A 9 -2.11 22.55 2.13
N ALA A 10 -1.95 21.86 3.26
CA ALA A 10 -0.74 21.11 3.58
C ALA A 10 -1.02 19.61 3.65
N GLY A 11 -0.09 18.81 3.13
CA GLY A 11 -0.27 17.36 3.07
C GLY A 11 1.04 16.61 2.82
N VAL A 12 0.98 15.30 3.07
CA VAL A 12 2.12 14.42 2.76
C VAL A 12 2.17 14.13 1.26
N TYR A 13 1.01 13.89 0.63
CA TYR A 13 0.90 13.55 -0.80
C TYR A 13 1.67 12.30 -1.24
N ASP A 14 1.95 11.39 -0.32
CA ASP A 14 2.61 10.10 -0.60
C ASP A 14 1.69 9.17 -1.41
N LEU A 15 2.27 8.41 -2.35
CA LEU A 15 1.53 7.58 -3.32
C LEU A 15 0.35 8.35 -3.94
N PHE A 16 0.65 9.47 -4.61
CA PHE A 16 -0.36 10.42 -5.09
C PHE A 16 -1.49 9.74 -5.88
N HIS A 17 -2.74 10.07 -5.53
CA HIS A 17 -3.94 9.43 -6.07
C HIS A 17 -5.10 10.41 -6.22
N VAL A 18 -6.21 9.96 -6.81
CA VAL A 18 -7.38 10.79 -7.14
C VAL A 18 -7.97 11.54 -5.94
N GLY A 19 -7.89 10.97 -4.73
CA GLY A 19 -8.28 11.67 -3.49
C GLY A 19 -7.55 13.01 -3.29
N HIS A 20 -6.22 13.04 -3.46
CA HIS A 20 -5.43 14.28 -3.37
C HIS A 20 -5.82 15.25 -4.50
N LEU A 21 -5.92 14.75 -5.73
CA LEU A 21 -6.31 15.56 -6.89
C LEU A 21 -7.67 16.24 -6.70
N ASN A 22 -8.66 15.51 -6.18
CA ASN A 22 -10.00 16.04 -5.94
C ASN A 22 -10.01 17.10 -4.85
N MET A 23 -9.19 16.93 -3.80
CA MET A 23 -9.03 17.93 -2.74
C MET A 23 -8.43 19.22 -3.29
N ILE A 24 -7.36 19.11 -4.09
CA ILE A 24 -6.71 20.25 -4.76
C ILE A 24 -7.69 20.97 -5.68
N LYS A 25 -8.48 20.23 -6.48
CA LYS A 25 -9.51 20.84 -7.35
C LYS A 25 -10.54 21.63 -6.55
N ARG A 26 -11.07 21.06 -5.47
CA ARG A 26 -12.05 21.75 -4.60
C ARG A 26 -11.45 22.99 -3.94
N ALA A 27 -10.22 22.90 -3.45
CA ALA A 27 -9.50 24.04 -2.90
C ALA A 27 -9.32 25.15 -3.95
N LYS A 28 -8.85 24.79 -5.15
CA LYS A 28 -8.69 25.73 -6.26
C LYS A 28 -10.02 26.33 -6.69
N ASP A 29 -11.11 25.59 -6.70
CA ASP A 29 -12.43 26.16 -7.06
C ASP A 29 -12.90 27.24 -6.07
N ASN A 30 -12.37 27.24 -4.84
CA ASN A 30 -12.70 28.20 -3.78
C ASN A 30 -11.69 29.35 -3.62
N CYS A 31 -10.52 29.30 -4.29
CA CYS A 31 -9.52 30.37 -4.22
C CYS A 31 -8.92 30.79 -5.57
N ASP A 32 -8.53 32.06 -5.69
CA ASP A 32 -7.92 32.57 -6.93
C ASP A 32 -6.47 32.08 -7.10
N TYR A 33 -5.71 31.95 -6.01
CA TYR A 33 -4.35 31.41 -5.94
C TYR A 33 -4.25 30.33 -4.84
N LEU A 34 -3.76 29.14 -5.18
CA LEU A 34 -3.65 27.99 -4.30
C LEU A 34 -2.18 27.62 -4.07
N ILE A 35 -1.75 27.74 -2.81
CA ILE A 35 -0.46 27.28 -2.31
C ILE A 35 -0.65 25.89 -1.70
N VAL A 36 0.17 24.93 -2.13
CA VAL A 36 0.14 23.55 -1.63
C VAL A 36 1.44 23.23 -0.90
N GLY A 37 1.36 23.10 0.42
CA GLY A 37 2.46 22.72 1.30
C GLY A 37 2.71 21.21 1.30
N VAL A 38 3.91 20.78 0.91
CA VAL A 38 4.33 19.37 0.90
C VAL A 38 5.26 19.10 2.07
N LEU A 39 4.87 18.21 2.98
CA LEU A 39 5.68 17.91 4.18
C LEU A 39 6.99 17.21 3.81
N VAL A 40 8.11 17.67 4.37
CA VAL A 40 9.43 17.01 4.24
C VAL A 40 9.48 15.68 5.01
N ASP A 41 10.33 14.76 4.58
CA ASP A 41 10.32 13.37 5.07
C ASP A 41 10.56 13.29 6.59
N GLU A 42 11.50 14.08 7.11
CA GLU A 42 11.81 14.16 8.55
C GLU A 42 10.63 14.64 9.39
N LEU A 43 9.81 15.54 8.86
CA LEU A 43 8.62 16.05 9.52
C LEU A 43 7.52 14.98 9.56
N VAL A 44 7.36 14.22 8.47
CA VAL A 44 6.42 13.09 8.42
C VAL A 44 6.82 12.00 9.40
N VAL A 45 8.11 11.66 9.47
CA VAL A 45 8.64 10.70 10.45
C VAL A 45 8.38 11.19 11.87
N HIS A 46 8.58 12.48 12.15
CA HIS A 46 8.35 13.05 13.47
C HIS A 46 6.89 12.90 13.93
N PHE A 47 5.92 13.31 13.10
CA PHE A 47 4.50 13.33 13.47
C PHE A 47 3.79 11.98 13.28
N LYS A 48 4.09 11.25 12.22
CA LYS A 48 3.37 10.01 11.84
C LYS A 48 4.12 8.73 12.17
N LYS A 49 5.37 8.84 12.65
CA LYS A 49 6.27 7.70 12.97
C LYS A 49 6.43 6.73 11.79
N LYS A 50 6.33 7.26 10.56
CA LYS A 50 6.42 6.49 9.32
C LYS A 50 7.11 7.34 8.26
N LEU A 51 8.00 6.71 7.50
CA LEU A 51 8.58 7.32 6.31
C LEU A 51 7.55 7.27 5.16
N PRO A 52 7.40 8.35 4.36
CA PRO A 52 6.77 8.27 3.05
C PRO A 52 7.41 7.19 2.17
N PHE A 53 6.66 6.63 1.23
CA PHE A 53 7.23 5.71 0.26
C PHE A 53 7.95 6.47 -0.84
N ILE A 54 7.33 7.56 -1.32
CA ILE A 54 7.90 8.47 -2.30
C ILE A 54 8.66 9.58 -1.54
N PRO A 55 9.96 9.81 -1.83
CA PRO A 55 10.75 10.87 -1.21
C PRO A 55 10.15 12.27 -1.40
N PHE A 56 10.49 13.21 -0.52
CA PHE A 56 10.01 14.59 -0.58
C PHE A 56 10.15 15.24 -1.96
N GLU A 57 11.34 15.16 -2.58
CA GLU A 57 11.63 15.81 -3.86
C GLU A 57 10.68 15.36 -4.99
N GLU A 58 10.42 14.06 -5.06
CA GLU A 58 9.47 13.50 -6.03
C GLU A 58 8.04 13.93 -5.72
N ARG A 59 7.64 13.96 -4.45
CA ARG A 59 6.28 14.37 -4.04
C ARG A 59 6.01 15.83 -4.38
N ILE A 60 6.97 16.73 -4.14
CA ILE A 60 6.78 18.16 -4.45
C ILE A 60 6.78 18.41 -5.96
N GLU A 61 7.59 17.69 -6.73
CA GLU A 61 7.56 17.75 -8.20
C GLU A 61 6.21 17.27 -8.78
N ILE A 62 5.66 16.18 -8.24
CA ILE A 62 4.33 15.70 -8.62
C ILE A 62 3.28 16.78 -8.34
N VAL A 63 3.28 17.34 -7.12
CA VAL A 63 2.29 18.33 -6.69
C VAL A 63 2.38 19.62 -7.49
N SER A 64 3.59 20.13 -7.76
CA SER A 64 3.79 21.35 -8.56
C SER A 64 3.29 21.20 -10.00
N SER A 65 3.25 19.97 -10.52
CA SER A 65 2.75 19.64 -11.85
C SER A 65 1.22 19.48 -11.92
N VAL A 66 0.51 19.49 -10.78
CA VAL A 66 -0.94 19.30 -10.74
C VAL A 66 -1.65 20.56 -11.19
N LYS A 67 -2.49 20.44 -12.24
CA LYS A 67 -3.37 21.53 -12.67
C LYS A 67 -4.23 22.04 -11.50
N GLY A 68 -4.12 23.34 -11.23
CA GLY A 68 -4.86 24.02 -10.16
C GLY A 68 -4.01 24.33 -8.93
N VAL A 69 -2.79 23.79 -8.84
CA VAL A 69 -1.75 24.27 -7.93
C VAL A 69 -1.06 25.44 -8.60
N ASP A 70 -1.03 26.60 -7.95
CA ASP A 70 -0.27 27.75 -8.46
C ASP A 70 1.15 27.74 -7.89
N GLU A 71 1.31 27.24 -6.67
CA GLU A 71 2.61 27.13 -6.00
C GLU A 71 2.67 25.90 -5.10
N ALA A 72 3.78 25.15 -5.18
CA ALA A 72 4.08 24.05 -4.27
C ALA A 72 5.28 24.42 -3.40
N VAL A 73 5.15 24.29 -2.08
CA VAL A 73 6.14 24.76 -1.10
C VAL A 73 6.50 23.68 -0.09
N PRO A 74 7.75 23.62 0.43
CA PRO A 74 8.11 22.71 1.51
C PRO A 74 7.43 23.10 2.83
N VAL A 75 6.99 22.08 3.56
CA VAL A 75 6.57 22.21 4.96
C VAL A 75 7.61 21.51 5.84
N THR A 76 8.36 22.32 6.59
CA THR A 76 9.43 21.92 7.51
C THR A 76 8.99 22.14 8.96
N PHE A 77 9.86 21.86 9.93
CA PHE A 77 9.57 22.15 11.35
C PHE A 77 9.30 23.63 11.63
N GLU A 78 9.84 24.54 10.83
CA GLU A 78 9.73 25.99 11.05
C GLU A 78 8.35 26.53 10.67
N ASN A 79 7.62 25.84 9.79
CA ASN A 79 6.32 26.27 9.28
C ASN A 79 5.22 25.20 9.40
N ALA A 80 5.45 24.13 10.15
CA ALA A 80 4.47 23.06 10.37
C ALA A 80 3.23 23.52 11.13
N GLY A 81 3.34 24.57 11.95
CA GLY A 81 2.21 25.21 12.63
C GLY A 81 1.35 26.02 11.65
N LYS A 82 0.03 25.98 11.80
CA LYS A 82 -0.89 26.69 10.88
C LYS A 82 -0.69 28.20 10.92
N LEU A 83 -0.49 28.77 12.10
CA LEU A 83 -0.13 30.19 12.26
C LEU A 83 1.23 30.52 11.67
N ASP A 84 2.21 29.62 11.75
CA ASP A 84 3.55 29.85 11.20
C ASP A 84 3.53 29.80 9.67
N SER A 85 2.80 28.85 9.09
CA SER A 85 2.46 28.85 7.66
C SER A 85 1.76 30.16 7.25
N TRP A 86 0.80 30.65 8.04
CA TRP A 86 0.10 31.90 7.74
C TRP A 86 1.02 33.12 7.79
N LYS A 87 1.98 33.20 8.73
CA LYS A 87 2.97 34.30 8.77
C LYS A 87 3.84 34.37 7.51
N LEU A 88 4.04 33.24 6.83
CA LEU A 88 4.83 33.18 5.60
C LEU A 88 4.00 33.53 4.37
N TYR A 89 2.80 32.98 4.27
CA TYR A 89 2.03 32.99 3.03
C TYR A 89 0.80 33.90 3.05
N HIS A 90 0.39 34.39 4.23
CA HIS A 90 -0.76 35.27 4.44
C HIS A 90 -2.04 34.80 3.71
N PHE A 91 -2.32 33.49 3.78
CA PHE A 91 -3.50 32.92 3.13
C PHE A 91 -4.81 33.33 3.82
N ASP A 92 -5.88 33.46 3.04
CA ASP A 92 -7.22 33.78 3.53
C ASP A 92 -7.93 32.55 4.13
N CYS A 93 -7.63 31.36 3.60
CA CYS A 93 -8.24 30.12 4.05
C CYS A 93 -7.30 28.92 3.91
N GLN A 94 -7.21 28.11 4.95
CA GLN A 94 -6.63 26.79 4.89
C GLN A 94 -7.72 25.73 4.59
N PHE A 95 -7.51 24.91 3.57
CA PHE A 95 -8.39 23.81 3.23
C PHE A 95 -7.91 22.50 3.84
N SER A 96 -8.85 21.70 4.38
CA SER A 96 -8.56 20.36 4.92
C SER A 96 -9.76 19.42 4.76
N GLY A 97 -9.55 18.13 5.03
CA GLY A 97 -10.63 17.14 5.07
C GLY A 97 -11.46 17.24 6.35
N SER A 98 -12.73 16.87 6.28
CA SER A 98 -13.67 16.89 7.42
C SER A 98 -13.29 15.96 8.58
N ASP A 99 -12.37 15.02 8.38
CA ASP A 99 -11.83 14.16 9.45
C ASP A 99 -11.21 14.97 10.59
N TYR A 100 -10.85 16.23 10.33
CA TYR A 100 -10.26 17.14 11.29
C TYR A 100 -11.25 18.13 11.91
N ALA A 101 -12.49 18.19 11.42
CA ALA A 101 -13.46 19.21 11.82
C ALA A 101 -13.80 19.15 13.32
N GLU A 102 -13.75 17.96 13.92
CA GLU A 102 -14.07 17.72 15.33
C GLU A 102 -12.80 17.49 16.19
N VAL A 103 -11.60 17.70 15.63
CA VAL A 103 -10.34 17.48 16.38
C VAL A 103 -10.02 18.74 17.19
N PRO A 104 -9.92 18.67 18.54
CA PRO A 104 -9.77 19.87 19.38
C PRO A 104 -8.60 20.77 19.00
N GLY A 105 -7.45 20.21 18.63
CA GLY A 105 -6.31 21.00 18.18
C GLY A 105 -6.55 21.76 16.87
N TRP A 106 -7.36 21.21 15.96
CA TRP A 106 -7.73 21.88 14.71
C TRP A 106 -8.74 22.99 14.91
N LEU A 107 -9.68 22.81 15.85
CA LEU A 107 -10.60 23.87 16.26
C LEU A 107 -9.85 25.02 16.91
N TYR A 108 -8.91 24.71 17.81
CA TYR A 108 -8.03 25.72 18.40
C TYR A 108 -7.23 26.48 17.33
N ASP A 109 -6.61 25.79 16.38
CA ASP A 109 -5.87 26.47 15.31
C ASP A 109 -6.78 27.34 14.43
N LYS A 110 -8.03 26.91 14.20
CA LYS A 110 -9.02 27.68 13.44
C LYS A 110 -9.34 29.01 14.14
N GLU A 111 -9.64 28.97 15.43
CA GLU A 111 -9.89 30.18 16.24
C GLU A 111 -8.70 31.14 16.16
N ARG A 112 -7.48 30.61 16.27
CA ARG A 112 -6.24 31.39 16.17
C ARG A 112 -6.04 32.04 14.79
N LEU A 113 -6.42 31.35 13.71
CA LEU A 113 -6.39 31.91 12.35
C LEU A 113 -7.46 32.98 12.14
N GLU A 114 -8.63 32.82 12.76
CA GLU A 114 -9.73 33.79 12.67
C GLU A 114 -9.37 35.13 13.33
N GLU A 115 -8.57 35.13 14.40
CA GLU A 115 -8.03 36.35 15.02
C GLU A 115 -7.18 37.19 14.05
N VAL A 116 -6.59 36.57 13.02
CA VAL A 116 -5.73 37.24 12.03
C VAL A 116 -6.39 37.38 10.65
N GLY A 117 -7.71 37.19 10.59
CA GLY A 117 -8.50 37.36 9.36
C GLY A 117 -8.40 36.19 8.37
N SER A 118 -7.89 35.04 8.81
CA SER A 118 -7.86 33.79 8.06
C SER A 118 -8.88 32.80 8.62
N THR A 119 -8.97 31.58 8.08
CA THR A 119 -9.83 30.52 8.64
C THR A 119 -9.42 29.14 8.16
N ILE A 120 -10.13 28.10 8.61
CA ILE A 120 -10.03 26.73 8.11
C ILE A 120 -11.39 26.30 7.55
N GLU A 121 -11.39 25.85 6.29
CA GLU A 121 -12.54 25.23 5.64
C GLU A 121 -12.33 23.72 5.48
N PHE A 122 -13.33 22.95 5.94
CA PHE A 122 -13.30 21.49 5.91
C PHE A 122 -14.18 20.97 4.77
N PHE A 123 -13.59 20.23 3.85
CA PHE A 123 -14.32 19.56 2.77
C PHE A 123 -14.81 18.18 3.21
N PRO A 124 -16.02 17.76 2.80
CA PRO A 124 -16.52 16.42 3.10
C PRO A 124 -15.54 15.35 2.65
N TYR A 125 -15.29 14.39 3.52
CA TYR A 125 -14.49 13.22 3.20
C TYR A 125 -15.04 12.55 1.94
N THR A 126 -14.15 12.29 0.99
CA THR A 126 -14.50 11.55 -0.22
C THR A 126 -13.94 10.16 -0.04
N GLU A 127 -14.80 9.16 0.20
CA GLU A 127 -14.38 7.76 0.18
C GLU A 127 -13.74 7.47 -1.18
N SER A 128 -12.42 7.33 -1.16
CA SER A 128 -11.60 7.11 -2.33
C SER A 128 -10.33 6.39 -1.93
N THR A 129 -9.52 6.04 -2.93
CA THR A 129 -8.18 5.46 -2.71
C THR A 129 -7.38 6.31 -1.73
N SER A 130 -6.78 5.68 -0.72
CA SER A 130 -5.83 6.30 0.21
C SER A 130 -4.46 5.65 0.12
N SER A 131 -3.38 6.37 0.44
CA SER A 131 -2.02 5.80 0.48
C SER A 131 -1.93 4.62 1.44
N THR A 132 -2.63 4.66 2.57
CA THR A 132 -2.71 3.53 3.52
C THR A 132 -3.37 2.32 2.88
N TYR A 133 -4.45 2.51 2.12
CA TYR A 133 -5.14 1.45 1.41
C TYR A 133 -4.26 0.85 0.30
N ILE A 134 -3.59 1.69 -0.51
CA ILE A 134 -2.64 1.24 -1.54
C ILE A 134 -1.51 0.42 -0.89
N LYS A 135 -0.89 0.94 0.17
CA LYS A 135 0.16 0.22 0.91
C LYS A 135 -0.36 -1.11 1.45
N LYS A 136 -1.58 -1.16 1.99
CA LYS A 136 -2.19 -2.41 2.47
C LYS A 136 -2.37 -3.41 1.33
N LEU A 137 -2.82 -2.99 0.15
CA LEU A 137 -2.98 -3.88 -1.01
C LEU A 137 -1.64 -4.39 -1.54
N ILE A 138 -0.65 -3.51 -1.71
CA ILE A 138 0.71 -3.88 -2.12
C ILE A 138 1.33 -4.83 -1.09
N CYS A 139 1.22 -4.51 0.20
CA CYS A 139 1.66 -5.42 1.26
C CYS A 139 0.89 -6.74 1.21
N LYS A 140 -0.44 -6.76 1.00
CA LYS A 140 -1.21 -8.00 0.86
C LYS A 140 -0.68 -8.85 -0.30
N GLU A 141 -0.37 -8.24 -1.44
CA GLU A 141 0.20 -8.91 -2.61
C GLU A 141 1.61 -9.47 -2.32
N ILE A 142 2.44 -8.71 -1.61
CA ILE A 142 3.84 -9.05 -1.28
C ILE A 142 3.96 -9.97 -0.06
N SER A 143 3.03 -9.90 0.89
CA SER A 143 3.07 -10.54 2.22
C SER A 143 2.22 -11.80 2.35
N GLY A 144 1.49 -12.21 1.31
CA GLY A 144 0.95 -13.57 1.27
C GLY A 144 2.09 -14.56 1.44
N LYS A 145 1.93 -15.58 2.31
CA LYS A 145 2.88 -16.70 2.37
C LYS A 145 3.05 -17.21 0.94
N LYS A 146 4.28 -17.17 0.43
CA LYS A 146 4.59 -17.59 -0.94
C LYS A 146 4.38 -19.09 -1.00
N LEU A 147 3.25 -19.51 -1.56
CA LEU A 147 2.88 -20.91 -1.64
C LEU A 147 3.32 -21.47 -2.99
N PHE A 148 4.11 -22.52 -2.95
CA PHE A 148 4.36 -23.37 -4.10
C PHE A 148 3.67 -24.71 -3.93
N LEU A 149 3.14 -25.24 -5.02
CA LEU A 149 2.57 -26.59 -5.07
C LEU A 149 3.57 -27.54 -5.74
N PHE A 150 4.15 -28.47 -4.99
CA PHE A 150 5.07 -29.45 -5.57
C PHE A 150 4.27 -30.59 -6.21
N GLY A 151 4.45 -30.80 -7.51
CA GLY A 151 3.72 -31.77 -8.33
C GLY A 151 2.65 -31.11 -9.18
N ALA A 152 2.96 -30.84 -10.45
CA ALA A 152 2.05 -30.15 -11.39
C ALA A 152 0.97 -31.08 -12.02
N GLY A 153 0.78 -32.28 -11.45
CA GLY A 153 -0.14 -33.31 -11.93
C GLY A 153 -1.59 -33.09 -11.50
N ARG A 154 -2.43 -34.13 -11.66
CA ARG A 154 -3.87 -34.06 -11.39
C ARG A 154 -4.23 -33.64 -9.96
N ILE A 155 -3.45 -34.07 -8.96
CA ILE A 155 -3.67 -33.74 -7.54
C ILE A 155 -3.38 -32.25 -7.30
N GLY A 156 -2.22 -31.77 -7.74
CA GLY A 156 -1.85 -30.35 -7.64
C GLY A 156 -2.84 -29.41 -8.33
N GLN A 157 -3.34 -29.78 -9.51
CA GLN A 157 -4.36 -29.01 -10.24
C GLN A 157 -5.69 -28.95 -9.49
N LYS A 158 -6.15 -30.08 -8.93
CA LYS A 158 -7.36 -30.10 -8.08
C LYS A 158 -7.19 -29.26 -6.83
N PHE A 159 -6.01 -29.30 -6.21
CA PHE A 159 -5.72 -28.51 -5.03
C PHE A 159 -5.66 -27.01 -5.33
N LEU A 160 -5.07 -26.61 -6.47
CA LEU A 160 -5.10 -25.23 -6.96
C LEU A 160 -6.53 -24.73 -7.16
N GLN A 161 -7.39 -25.53 -7.79
CA GLN A 161 -8.80 -25.20 -7.97
C GLN A 161 -9.54 -25.08 -6.62
N PHE A 162 -9.24 -25.98 -5.67
CA PHE A 162 -9.79 -25.89 -4.32
C PHE A 162 -9.41 -24.56 -3.64
N LEU A 163 -8.13 -24.17 -3.66
CA LEU A 163 -7.65 -22.91 -3.08
C LEU A 163 -8.27 -21.68 -3.75
N ARG A 164 -8.51 -21.73 -5.06
CA ARG A 164 -9.16 -20.63 -5.81
C ARG A 164 -10.66 -20.52 -5.57
N ASN A 165 -11.32 -21.64 -5.24
CA ASN A 165 -12.77 -21.69 -5.02
C ASN A 165 -13.14 -21.55 -3.54
N SER A 166 -12.18 -21.58 -2.61
CA SER A 166 -12.45 -21.35 -1.20
C SER A 166 -12.65 -19.86 -0.93
N ASN A 167 -13.77 -19.47 -0.31
CA ASN A 167 -14.05 -18.11 0.18
C ASN A 167 -13.08 -17.61 1.28
N GLU A 168 -12.01 -18.36 1.57
CA GLU A 168 -10.93 -18.00 2.50
C GLU A 168 -9.79 -17.27 1.75
N ASP A 169 -10.15 -16.21 1.01
CA ASP A 169 -9.29 -15.36 0.15
C ASP A 169 -8.10 -14.65 0.85
N ASP A 170 -7.80 -15.00 2.10
CA ASP A 170 -6.95 -14.22 3.00
C ASP A 170 -5.67 -14.94 3.47
N LYS A 171 -5.29 -16.11 2.94
CA LYS A 171 -4.08 -16.80 3.44
C LYS A 171 -3.00 -17.22 2.45
N TRP A 172 -3.31 -17.57 1.20
CA TRP A 172 -2.33 -18.25 0.33
C TRP A 172 -2.17 -17.59 -1.03
N ASN A 173 -0.99 -17.04 -1.29
CA ASN A 173 -0.59 -16.59 -2.63
C ASN A 173 0.15 -17.73 -3.34
N VAL A 174 -0.55 -18.45 -4.24
CA VAL A 174 0.06 -19.54 -5.03
C VAL A 174 0.92 -18.94 -6.14
N ILE A 175 2.24 -18.96 -5.94
CA ILE A 175 3.22 -18.40 -6.86
C ILE A 175 3.43 -19.28 -8.08
N GLY A 176 3.42 -20.60 -7.88
CA GLY A 176 3.80 -21.55 -8.93
C GLY A 176 3.66 -23.00 -8.52
N PHE A 177 3.72 -23.87 -9.52
CA PHE A 177 4.04 -25.29 -9.30
C PHE A 177 5.55 -25.49 -9.24
N LEU A 178 5.98 -26.55 -8.57
CA LEU A 178 7.33 -27.09 -8.65
C LEU A 178 7.26 -28.51 -9.22
N ASP A 179 8.11 -28.86 -10.16
CA ASP A 179 8.16 -30.22 -10.71
C ASP A 179 9.61 -30.58 -11.07
N ASN A 180 10.01 -31.82 -10.75
CA ASN A 180 11.35 -32.32 -11.07
C ASN A 180 11.48 -32.70 -12.55
N ASN A 181 10.37 -32.82 -13.30
CA ASN A 181 10.44 -33.07 -14.74
C ASN A 181 10.85 -31.78 -15.49
N PRO A 182 12.05 -31.72 -16.09
CA PRO A 182 12.54 -30.52 -16.79
C PRO A 182 11.68 -30.14 -18.00
N GLU A 183 10.98 -31.10 -18.63
CA GLU A 183 10.09 -30.81 -19.77
C GLU A 183 8.89 -29.93 -19.38
N LYS A 184 8.53 -29.90 -18.09
CA LYS A 184 7.46 -29.05 -17.58
C LYS A 184 7.93 -27.67 -17.17
N ASN A 185 9.23 -27.42 -17.07
CA ASN A 185 9.75 -26.12 -16.64
C ASN A 185 9.22 -25.01 -17.55
N MET A 186 8.79 -23.89 -16.96
CA MET A 186 8.18 -22.74 -17.63
C MET A 186 6.86 -23.02 -18.37
N SER A 187 6.29 -24.23 -18.26
CA SER A 187 4.95 -24.52 -18.78
C SER A 187 3.87 -23.83 -17.94
N LEU A 188 2.70 -23.62 -18.53
CA LEU A 188 1.55 -23.02 -17.86
C LEU A 188 0.46 -24.08 -17.60
N ILE A 189 0.01 -24.15 -16.36
CA ILE A 189 -1.12 -24.98 -15.94
C ILE A 189 -2.12 -24.08 -15.22
N ASP A 190 -3.31 -23.92 -15.81
CA ASP A 190 -4.37 -23.07 -15.25
C ASP A 190 -3.87 -21.65 -14.88
N ARG A 191 -3.11 -21.04 -15.80
CA ARG A 191 -2.46 -19.72 -15.65
C ARG A 191 -1.39 -19.64 -14.53
N THR A 192 -0.96 -20.76 -13.97
CA THR A 192 0.12 -20.86 -12.99
C THR A 192 1.36 -21.49 -13.65
N ILE A 193 2.53 -20.87 -13.46
CA ILE A 193 3.79 -21.34 -14.04
C ILE A 193 4.31 -22.55 -13.26
N VAL A 194 4.90 -23.52 -13.96
CA VAL A 194 5.66 -24.62 -13.37
C VAL A 194 7.16 -24.27 -13.39
N PHE A 195 7.81 -24.33 -12.24
CA PHE A 195 9.25 -24.10 -12.10
C PHE A 195 9.97 -25.40 -11.74
N GLN A 196 11.27 -25.46 -12.03
CA GLN A 196 12.14 -26.43 -11.36
C GLN A 196 12.40 -25.99 -9.90
N PRO A 197 12.69 -26.91 -8.97
CA PRO A 197 12.86 -26.55 -7.55
C PRO A 197 13.98 -25.56 -7.28
N ASP A 198 15.07 -25.59 -8.03
CA ASP A 198 16.18 -24.65 -7.93
C ASP A 198 15.75 -23.18 -8.09
N TYR A 199 14.64 -22.89 -8.76
CA TYR A 199 14.03 -21.56 -8.77
C TYR A 199 13.80 -20.99 -7.36
N LEU A 200 13.52 -21.83 -6.36
CA LEU A 200 13.33 -21.37 -4.98
C LEU A 200 14.57 -20.66 -4.41
N THR A 201 15.77 -20.97 -4.90
CA THR A 201 17.00 -20.31 -4.43
C THR A 201 17.12 -18.87 -4.94
N SER A 202 16.26 -18.44 -5.87
CA SER A 202 16.21 -17.04 -6.32
C SER A 202 15.54 -16.11 -5.29
N PHE A 203 14.90 -16.68 -4.26
CA PHE A 203 14.23 -15.88 -3.23
C PHE A 203 15.19 -15.48 -2.11
N PRO A 204 15.15 -14.22 -1.65
CA PRO A 204 16.07 -13.71 -0.61
C PRO A 204 15.77 -14.27 0.79
N ASP A 205 14.53 -14.68 1.06
CA ASP A 205 14.11 -15.26 2.34
C ASP A 205 13.29 -16.54 2.13
N LEU A 206 13.96 -17.67 2.27
CA LEU A 206 13.37 -19.01 2.17
C LEU A 206 12.40 -19.33 3.32
N LYS A 207 12.48 -18.62 4.46
CA LYS A 207 11.57 -18.83 5.60
C LYS A 207 10.15 -18.32 5.30
N SER A 208 10.02 -17.41 4.34
CA SER A 208 8.72 -16.89 3.87
C SER A 208 8.01 -17.82 2.87
N ILE A 209 8.70 -18.87 2.40
CA ILE A 209 8.17 -19.83 1.43
C ILE A 209 7.47 -20.96 2.18
N THR A 210 6.33 -21.39 1.66
CA THR A 210 5.66 -22.63 2.04
C THR A 210 5.51 -23.50 0.81
N VAL A 211 5.84 -24.79 0.92
CA VAL A 211 5.65 -25.76 -0.16
C VAL A 211 4.65 -26.82 0.27
N VAL A 212 3.54 -26.92 -0.45
CA VAL A 212 2.59 -28.03 -0.27
C VAL A 212 2.92 -29.11 -1.29
N ILE A 213 3.19 -30.33 -0.82
CA ILE A 213 3.53 -31.46 -1.70
C ILE A 213 2.23 -32.14 -2.12
N THR A 214 1.90 -32.03 -3.40
CA THR A 214 0.67 -32.55 -4.02
C THR A 214 0.95 -33.79 -4.88
N THR A 215 1.82 -34.67 -4.39
CA THR A 215 2.20 -35.96 -5.01
C THR A 215 2.00 -37.09 -4.00
N LYS A 216 1.80 -38.32 -4.51
CA LYS A 216 1.63 -39.52 -3.66
C LYS A 216 2.93 -39.96 -2.98
N GLU A 217 4.06 -39.70 -3.63
CA GLU A 217 5.39 -39.97 -3.12
C GLU A 217 5.99 -38.65 -2.66
N SER A 218 6.15 -38.45 -1.35
CA SER A 218 6.57 -37.17 -0.77
C SER A 218 7.95 -37.21 -0.11
N ASP A 219 8.46 -38.38 0.32
CA ASP A 219 9.64 -38.46 1.18
C ASP A 219 10.92 -37.92 0.51
N GLU A 220 11.14 -38.29 -0.75
CA GLU A 220 12.29 -37.80 -1.53
C GLU A 220 12.20 -36.30 -1.80
N ILE A 221 10.99 -35.79 -2.07
CA ILE A 221 10.72 -34.36 -2.30
C ILE A 221 10.95 -33.57 -1.01
N ILE A 222 10.49 -34.08 0.14
CA ILE A 222 10.73 -33.43 1.45
C ILE A 222 12.23 -33.35 1.71
N ARG A 223 12.98 -34.43 1.47
CA ARG A 223 14.44 -34.44 1.64
C ARG A 223 15.11 -33.39 0.74
N GLN A 224 14.78 -33.38 -0.55
CA GLN A 224 15.27 -32.41 -1.52
C GLN A 224 15.02 -30.96 -1.05
N LEU A 225 13.78 -30.63 -0.69
CA LEU A 225 13.41 -29.28 -0.25
C LEU A 225 14.11 -28.87 1.04
N ARG A 226 14.32 -29.80 1.99
CA ARG A 226 15.07 -29.55 3.23
C ARG A 226 16.54 -29.27 2.96
N GLU A 227 17.17 -30.03 2.06
CA GLU A 227 18.56 -29.80 1.63
C GLU A 227 18.73 -28.42 0.97
N MET A 228 17.69 -27.93 0.29
CA MET A 228 17.65 -26.58 -0.28
C MET A 228 17.34 -25.47 0.75
N GLY A 229 17.15 -25.80 2.04
CA GLY A 229 16.87 -24.84 3.10
C GLY A 229 15.39 -24.44 3.24
N ILE A 230 14.47 -25.16 2.61
CA ILE A 230 13.03 -24.95 2.79
C ILE A 230 12.56 -25.72 4.04
N HIS A 231 11.96 -24.98 4.98
CA HIS A 231 11.54 -25.55 6.26
C HIS A 231 10.02 -25.72 6.38
N ASN A 232 9.23 -24.86 5.76
CA ASN A 232 7.76 -24.94 5.81
C ASN A 232 7.24 -25.84 4.70
N ILE A 233 7.30 -27.15 4.92
CA ILE A 233 6.87 -28.17 3.96
C ILE A 233 5.64 -28.88 4.50
N ILE A 234 4.60 -28.99 3.68
CA ILE A 234 3.29 -29.49 4.07
C ILE A 234 2.92 -30.64 3.12
N PRO A 235 3.07 -31.91 3.55
CA PRO A 235 2.65 -33.03 2.73
C PRO A 235 1.12 -33.03 2.60
N TYR A 236 0.61 -33.16 1.39
CA TYR A 236 -0.82 -33.36 1.15
C TYR A 236 -1.22 -34.74 1.67
N ASN A 237 -2.22 -34.78 2.56
CA ASN A 237 -2.79 -36.03 3.04
C ASN A 237 -4.21 -36.19 2.45
N GLU A 238 -4.41 -37.23 1.62
CA GLU A 238 -5.72 -37.58 1.06
C GLU A 238 -6.75 -37.98 2.15
N PHE A 239 -6.31 -38.31 3.38
CA PHE A 239 -7.15 -38.83 4.46
C PHE A 239 -7.88 -37.79 5.35
N SER A 240 -7.69 -36.49 5.12
CA SER A 240 -8.51 -35.45 5.78
C SER A 240 -9.29 -34.68 4.71
N GLY A 241 -10.55 -35.11 4.49
CA GLY A 241 -11.43 -34.50 3.49
C GLY A 241 -11.33 -32.98 3.45
N TYR A 242 -10.85 -32.46 2.32
CA TYR A 242 -10.82 -31.05 1.90
C TYR A 242 -10.29 -30.01 2.91
N THR A 243 -9.70 -30.40 4.02
CA THR A 243 -9.01 -29.50 4.93
C THR A 243 -7.60 -30.05 5.12
N PRO A 244 -6.60 -29.48 4.42
CA PRO A 244 -5.23 -29.66 4.81
C PRO A 244 -5.10 -29.15 6.24
N TYR A 245 -4.33 -29.83 7.09
CA TYR A 245 -3.99 -29.45 8.45
C TYR A 245 -3.15 -28.15 8.52
N LEU A 246 -3.58 -27.08 7.84
CA LEU A 246 -3.01 -25.73 7.84
C LEU A 246 -3.41 -24.92 9.08
N TYR A 247 -4.10 -25.57 10.02
CA TYR A 247 -4.64 -24.99 11.24
C TYR A 247 -4.08 -25.72 12.47
N ARG A 248 -2.76 -25.69 12.65
CA ARG A 248 -2.10 -25.71 13.97
C ARG A 248 -0.87 -24.81 13.92
#